data_AF-A0A243PVH0-F1
#
_entry.id   AF-A0A243PVH0-F1
#
_cell.length_a   1.000
_cell.length_b   1.000
_cell.length_c   1.000
_cell.angle_alpha   90.00
_cell.angle_beta   90.00
_cell.angle_gamma   90.00
#
_symmetry.space_group_name_H-M   'P 1'
#
loop_
_entity.id
_entity.type
_entity.pdbx_description
1 polymer ?
#
loop_
_entity_poly.entity_id
_entity_poly.type
_entity_poly.pdbx_seq_one_letter_code
_entity_poly.pdbx_strand_id
1 'polypeptide(L)'
;MEDMRKQIALLMDSRQWRDRYFKMVKKALQDSEVQAFLKAHQSDLADDAIDRGTAKIYEFVSERNKINRGELPLAPGYRPMLVVANRLIDVVYQPTNEKMVSDKRAKQESLVTPINMPKDIRHASLQEYDQTPERTKALIAANRFSFEVVAKPKDFHQGLYLSGPFGVGKTYLLGAIANDLAREGGIASTLIHVPTFVVEMKSAIGNNSVLKKIDSVKRAQILMMDDIGAESISPWVRDDVLGIILQYRMQEKLPTLFSSNKSMADLTESLAGTDRGNSEMLKAERIMERIRFLAKEVQVGGENRRNPLAD
;
A
#
# COMPACT_ATOMS: atom_id res chain seq x y z
N MET A 1 -53.37 10.81 -9.66
CA MET A 1 -53.39 10.68 -8.18
C MET A 1 -54.01 9.38 -7.68
N GLU A 2 -54.90 8.73 -8.42
CA GLU A 2 -55.47 7.42 -8.05
C GLU A 2 -54.47 6.26 -8.07
N ASP A 3 -53.50 6.28 -8.99
CA ASP A 3 -52.50 5.21 -9.12
C ASP A 3 -51.55 5.14 -7.91
N MET A 4 -51.21 6.30 -7.35
CA MET A 4 -50.38 6.41 -6.15
C MET A 4 -51.13 5.92 -4.91
N ARG A 5 -52.46 6.13 -4.84
CA ARG A 5 -53.30 5.61 -3.75
C ARG A 5 -53.47 4.08 -3.83
N LYS A 6 -53.54 3.51 -5.04
CA LYS A 6 -53.53 2.05 -5.23
C LYS A 6 -52.17 1.44 -4.89
N GLN A 7 -51.06 2.08 -5.25
CA GLN A 7 -49.72 1.65 -4.86
C GLN A 7 -49.50 1.75 -3.34
N ILE A 8 -50.01 2.80 -2.69
CA ILE A 8 -49.99 2.94 -1.22
C ILE A 8 -50.93 1.92 -0.56
N ALA A 9 -52.09 1.61 -1.14
CA ALA A 9 -52.97 0.55 -0.65
C ALA A 9 -52.37 -0.86 -0.79
N LEU A 10 -51.60 -1.11 -1.87
CA LEU A 10 -50.78 -2.31 -2.04
C LEU A 10 -49.65 -2.40 -1.00
N LEU A 11 -49.12 -1.26 -0.55
CA LEU A 11 -48.16 -1.17 0.56
C LEU A 11 -48.83 -1.28 1.95
N MET A 12 -50.16 -1.17 2.03
CA MET A 12 -50.94 -1.12 3.29
C MET A 12 -51.83 -2.34 3.56
N ASP A 13 -51.74 -3.44 2.80
CA ASP A 13 -52.39 -4.70 3.17
C ASP A 13 -51.59 -5.42 4.29
N SER A 14 -51.70 -4.84 5.49
CA SER A 14 -51.00 -5.29 6.69
C SER A 14 -51.28 -6.75 7.07
N ARG A 15 -52.42 -7.32 6.66
CA ARG A 15 -52.75 -8.74 6.90
C ARG A 15 -51.97 -9.66 5.98
N GLN A 16 -51.98 -9.41 4.67
CA GLN A 16 -51.20 -10.21 3.73
C GLN A 16 -49.69 -10.12 3.99
N TRP A 17 -49.19 -8.95 4.37
CA TRP A 17 -47.78 -8.76 4.70
C TRP A 17 -47.39 -9.54 5.96
N ARG A 18 -48.22 -9.51 7.02
CA ARG A 18 -48.02 -10.32 8.23
C ARG A 18 -48.03 -11.82 7.94
N ASP A 19 -48.97 -12.30 7.13
CA ASP A 19 -49.04 -13.72 6.76
C ASP A 19 -47.82 -14.18 5.96
N ARG A 20 -47.31 -13.34 5.05
CA ARG A 20 -46.07 -13.61 4.31
C ARG A 20 -44.87 -13.61 5.23
N TYR A 21 -44.73 -12.60 6.10
CA TYR A 21 -43.64 -12.51 7.07
C TYR A 21 -43.63 -13.74 7.99
N PHE A 22 -44.78 -14.14 8.53
CA PHE A 22 -44.90 -15.31 9.40
C PHE A 22 -44.52 -16.62 8.69
N LYS A 23 -44.92 -16.79 7.41
CA LYS A 23 -44.49 -17.94 6.60
C LYS A 23 -42.97 -17.96 6.37
N MET A 24 -42.36 -16.81 6.10
CA MET A 24 -40.92 -16.68 5.86
C MET A 24 -40.11 -16.98 7.13
N VAL A 25 -40.57 -16.45 8.27
CA VAL A 25 -40.02 -16.75 9.61
C VAL A 25 -40.11 -18.24 9.93
N LYS A 26 -41.28 -18.85 9.74
CA LYS A 26 -41.47 -20.28 10.02
C LYS A 26 -40.52 -21.14 9.20
N LYS A 27 -40.28 -20.77 7.94
CA LYS A 27 -39.30 -21.43 7.07
C LYS A 27 -37.87 -21.23 7.56
N ALA A 28 -37.51 -20.03 8.02
CA ALA A 28 -36.18 -19.75 8.57
C ALA A 28 -35.92 -20.53 9.88
N LEU A 29 -36.93 -20.69 10.74
CA LEU A 29 -36.84 -21.51 11.95
C LEU A 29 -36.64 -22.99 11.65
N GLN A 30 -37.13 -23.50 10.52
CA GLN A 30 -36.95 -24.89 10.09
C GLN A 30 -35.58 -25.18 9.47
N ASP A 31 -34.74 -24.16 9.32
CA ASP A 31 -33.41 -24.30 8.75
C ASP A 31 -32.50 -25.16 9.65
N SER A 32 -31.74 -26.07 9.06
CA SER A 32 -30.90 -27.03 9.80
C SER A 32 -29.81 -26.34 10.62
N GLU A 33 -29.25 -25.23 10.13
CA GLU A 33 -28.18 -24.49 10.81
C GLU A 33 -28.74 -23.68 11.99
N VAL A 34 -29.95 -23.13 11.83
CA VAL A 34 -30.68 -22.45 12.91
C VAL A 34 -31.06 -23.45 14.01
N GLN A 35 -31.60 -24.61 13.65
CA GLN A 35 -31.96 -25.66 14.61
C GLN A 35 -30.75 -26.19 15.37
N ALA A 36 -29.62 -26.39 14.68
CA ALA A 36 -28.37 -26.78 15.31
C ALA A 36 -27.88 -25.72 16.30
N PHE A 37 -27.93 -24.43 15.93
CA PHE A 37 -27.55 -23.32 16.80
C PHE A 37 -28.43 -23.24 18.06
N LEU A 38 -29.76 -23.30 17.90
CA LEU A 38 -30.71 -23.26 19.01
C LEU A 38 -30.52 -24.43 19.98
N LYS A 39 -30.28 -25.64 19.46
CA LYS A 39 -30.01 -26.82 20.28
C LYS A 39 -28.70 -26.70 21.06
N ALA A 40 -27.67 -26.13 20.44
CA ALA A 40 -26.37 -25.95 21.07
C ALA A 40 -26.36 -24.89 22.19
N HIS A 41 -27.22 -23.87 22.10
CA HIS A 41 -27.23 -22.72 23.03
C HIS A 41 -28.50 -22.64 23.89
N GLN A 42 -29.21 -23.76 24.06
CA GLN A 42 -30.49 -23.80 24.76
C GLN A 42 -30.42 -23.36 26.23
N SER A 43 -29.28 -23.58 26.92
CA SER A 43 -29.06 -23.14 28.30
C SER A 43 -28.80 -21.63 28.43
N ASP A 44 -28.32 -21.01 27.37
CA ASP A 44 -27.78 -19.65 27.40
C ASP A 44 -28.82 -18.61 27.00
N LEU A 45 -29.81 -19.06 26.21
CA LEU A 45 -30.94 -18.26 25.73
C LEU A 45 -32.01 -18.06 26.82
N ALA A 46 -32.68 -16.92 26.79
CA ALA A 46 -33.88 -16.68 27.58
C ALA A 46 -35.09 -17.44 27.00
N ASP A 47 -36.12 -17.68 27.82
CA ASP A 47 -37.32 -18.43 27.43
C ASP A 47 -38.07 -17.79 26.24
N ASP A 48 -37.99 -16.46 26.10
CA ASP A 48 -38.59 -15.68 25.01
C ASP A 48 -37.60 -15.25 23.91
N ALA A 49 -36.38 -15.79 23.92
CA ALA A 49 -35.31 -15.38 23.02
C ALA A 49 -35.60 -15.70 21.55
N ILE A 50 -36.34 -16.78 21.26
CA ILE A 50 -36.74 -17.14 19.90
C ILE A 50 -37.74 -16.13 19.35
N ASP A 51 -38.78 -15.81 20.13
CA ASP A 51 -39.82 -14.87 19.74
C ASP A 51 -39.24 -13.48 19.47
N ARG A 52 -38.36 -13.00 20.36
CA ARG A 52 -37.66 -11.72 20.18
C ARG A 52 -36.58 -11.75 19.10
N GLY A 53 -35.94 -12.91 18.90
CA GLY A 53 -34.88 -13.14 17.91
C GLY A 53 -35.37 -13.47 16.50
N THR A 54 -36.68 -13.56 16.29
CA THR A 54 -37.31 -13.95 15.02
C THR A 54 -36.79 -13.17 13.81
N ALA A 55 -36.65 -11.85 13.94
CA ALA A 55 -36.14 -10.99 12.89
C ALA A 55 -34.68 -11.31 12.55
N LYS A 56 -33.86 -11.62 13.56
CA LYS A 56 -32.44 -11.96 13.45
C LYS A 56 -32.23 -13.33 12.81
N ILE A 57 -33.03 -14.31 13.18
CA ILE A 57 -33.03 -15.64 12.53
C ILE A 57 -33.36 -15.51 11.04
N TYR A 58 -34.39 -14.72 10.71
CA TYR A 58 -34.75 -14.48 9.31
C TYR A 58 -33.65 -13.73 8.53
N GLU A 59 -33.05 -12.69 9.14
CA GLU A 59 -31.91 -11.95 8.58
C GLU A 59 -30.77 -12.91 8.22
N PHE A 60 -30.35 -13.76 9.16
CA PHE A 60 -29.30 -14.76 8.96
C PHE A 60 -29.59 -15.70 7.78
N VAL A 61 -30.74 -16.36 7.76
CA VAL A 61 -31.10 -17.33 6.71
C VAL A 61 -31.23 -16.64 5.35
N SER A 62 -31.82 -15.45 5.30
CA SER A 62 -31.98 -14.69 4.07
C SER A 62 -30.62 -14.31 3.46
N GLU A 63 -29.74 -13.70 4.26
CA GLU A 63 -28.43 -13.25 3.82
C GLU A 63 -27.50 -14.42 3.46
N ARG A 64 -27.47 -15.50 4.26
CA ARG A 64 -26.73 -16.72 3.92
C ARG A 64 -27.19 -17.31 2.59
N ASN A 65 -28.50 -17.39 2.38
CA ASN A 65 -29.06 -17.94 1.14
C ASN A 65 -28.78 -17.05 -0.08
N LYS A 66 -28.73 -15.72 0.08
CA LYS A 66 -28.30 -14.80 -0.98
C LYS A 66 -26.84 -15.07 -1.38
N ILE A 67 -25.94 -15.17 -0.39
CA ILE A 67 -24.52 -15.49 -0.62
C ILE A 67 -24.38 -16.82 -1.38
N ASN A 68 -25.10 -17.86 -0.95
CA ASN A 68 -25.04 -19.17 -1.60
C ASN A 68 -25.58 -19.18 -3.04
N ARG A 69 -26.49 -18.26 -3.38
CA ARG A 69 -26.99 -18.06 -4.75
C ARG A 69 -26.10 -17.15 -5.60
N GLY A 70 -25.03 -16.59 -5.03
CA GLY A 70 -24.17 -15.62 -5.71
C GLY A 70 -24.80 -14.23 -5.87
N GLU A 71 -25.87 -13.93 -5.13
CA GLU A 71 -26.49 -12.59 -5.10
C GLU A 71 -25.64 -11.65 -4.23
N LEU A 72 -25.71 -10.34 -4.51
CA LEU A 72 -25.02 -9.33 -3.72
C LEU A 72 -25.63 -9.27 -2.30
N PRO A 73 -24.88 -9.66 -1.25
CA PRO A 73 -25.40 -9.62 0.12
C PRO A 73 -25.35 -8.20 0.68
N LEU A 74 -26.01 -7.99 1.83
CA LEU A 74 -26.00 -6.71 2.55
C LEU A 74 -24.57 -6.22 2.87
N ALA A 75 -23.68 -7.15 3.22
CA ALA A 75 -22.27 -6.88 3.52
C ALA A 75 -21.35 -7.76 2.64
N PRO A 76 -20.92 -7.27 1.46
CA PRO A 76 -20.03 -8.02 0.57
C PRO A 76 -18.71 -8.41 1.25
N GLY A 77 -18.34 -9.68 1.15
CA GLY A 77 -17.13 -10.22 1.78
C GLY A 77 -17.27 -10.57 3.27
N TYR A 78 -18.48 -10.50 3.83
CA TYR A 78 -18.79 -10.96 5.19
C TYR A 78 -19.78 -12.12 5.16
N ARG A 79 -19.71 -12.99 6.16
CA ARG A 79 -20.69 -14.06 6.39
C ARG A 79 -21.48 -13.78 7.65
N PRO A 80 -22.82 -13.84 7.60
CA PRO A 80 -23.65 -13.72 8.80
C PRO A 80 -23.47 -14.98 9.65
N MET A 81 -23.41 -14.81 10.97
CA MET A 81 -23.37 -15.88 11.96
C MET A 81 -24.31 -15.56 13.10
N LEU A 82 -25.07 -16.56 13.55
CA LEU A 82 -25.88 -16.46 14.76
C LEU A 82 -25.00 -16.51 16.00
N VAL A 83 -25.26 -15.61 16.94
CA VAL A 83 -24.59 -15.57 18.24
C VAL A 83 -25.59 -15.30 19.35
N VAL A 84 -25.23 -15.71 20.56
CA VAL A 84 -25.97 -15.35 21.76
C VAL A 84 -25.35 -14.09 22.35
N ALA A 85 -26.11 -13.00 22.40
CA ALA A 85 -25.72 -11.75 23.03
C ALA A 85 -26.78 -11.36 24.07
N ASN A 86 -26.37 -11.19 25.33
CA ASN A 86 -27.28 -10.88 26.44
C ASN A 86 -28.48 -11.86 26.55
N ARG A 87 -28.23 -13.17 26.37
CA ARG A 87 -29.25 -14.24 26.35
C ARG A 87 -30.29 -14.12 25.23
N LEU A 88 -30.06 -13.29 24.22
CA LEU A 88 -30.87 -13.14 23.02
C LEU A 88 -30.10 -13.59 21.77
N ILE A 89 -30.84 -13.87 20.70
CA ILE A 89 -30.28 -14.25 19.40
C ILE A 89 -29.94 -12.98 18.62
N ASP A 90 -28.70 -12.88 18.17
CA ASP A 90 -28.24 -11.81 17.31
C ASP A 90 -27.48 -12.34 16.09
N VAL A 91 -27.27 -11.47 15.09
CA VAL A 91 -26.50 -11.77 13.89
C VAL A 91 -25.27 -10.89 13.86
N VAL A 92 -24.10 -11.52 13.81
CA VAL A 92 -22.83 -10.82 13.60
C VAL A 92 -22.28 -11.16 12.22
N TYR A 93 -21.63 -10.19 11.60
CA TYR A 93 -20.99 -10.34 10.30
C TYR A 93 -19.50 -10.54 10.49
N GLN A 94 -19.01 -11.73 10.16
CA GLN A 94 -17.57 -12.03 10.21
C GLN A 94 -16.95 -11.93 8.82
N PRO A 95 -15.79 -11.28 8.67
CA PRO A 95 -15.12 -11.17 7.38
C PRO A 95 -14.72 -12.56 6.88
N THR A 96 -14.89 -12.82 5.59
CA THR A 96 -14.39 -14.06 4.99
C THR A 96 -12.86 -14.05 4.94
N ASN A 97 -12.25 -15.23 4.81
CA ASN A 97 -10.81 -15.33 4.57
C ASN A 97 -10.38 -14.51 3.35
N GLU A 98 -11.18 -14.53 2.27
CA GLU A 98 -10.94 -13.72 1.07
C GLU A 98 -10.96 -12.22 1.36
N LYS A 99 -11.94 -11.75 2.15
CA LYS A 99 -12.04 -10.35 2.56
C LYS A 99 -10.88 -9.93 3.44
N MET A 100 -10.50 -10.76 4.42
CA MET A 100 -9.32 -10.50 5.26
C MET A 100 -8.03 -10.42 4.45
N VAL A 101 -7.83 -11.31 3.48
CA VAL A 101 -6.66 -11.29 2.58
C VAL A 101 -6.68 -10.03 1.71
N SER A 102 -7.83 -9.69 1.13
CA SER A 102 -8.01 -8.48 0.32
C SER A 102 -7.75 -7.21 1.12
N ASP A 103 -8.29 -7.09 2.33
CA ASP A 103 -8.10 -5.92 3.19
C ASP A 103 -6.65 -5.81 3.67
N LYS A 104 -6.00 -6.93 4.01
CA LYS A 104 -4.56 -6.96 4.32
C LYS A 104 -3.73 -6.48 3.13
N ARG A 105 -4.03 -6.96 1.93
CA ARG A 105 -3.34 -6.55 0.71
C ARG A 105 -3.55 -5.08 0.40
N ALA A 106 -4.78 -4.59 0.47
CA ALA A 106 -5.10 -3.18 0.25
C ALA A 106 -4.39 -2.27 1.27
N LYS A 107 -4.31 -2.71 2.54
CA LYS A 107 -3.54 -2.01 3.57
C LYS A 107 -2.05 -1.99 3.23
N GLN A 108 -1.46 -3.11 2.82
CA GLN A 108 -0.05 -3.16 2.40
C GLN A 108 0.20 -2.25 1.19
N GLU A 109 -0.65 -2.29 0.17
CA GLU A 109 -0.55 -1.42 -1.01
C GLU A 109 -0.66 0.06 -0.64
N SER A 110 -1.46 0.42 0.37
CA SER A 110 -1.58 1.81 0.84
C SER A 110 -0.32 2.35 1.54
N LEU A 111 0.55 1.47 2.04
CA LEU A 111 1.81 1.85 2.69
C LEU A 111 2.90 2.21 1.66
N VAL A 112 2.73 1.79 0.40
CA VAL A 112 3.67 2.08 -0.69
C VAL A 112 3.07 3.19 -1.55
N THR A 113 3.69 4.37 -1.51
CA THR A 113 3.25 5.55 -2.27
C THR A 113 4.17 5.78 -3.47
N PRO A 114 3.85 5.26 -4.67
CA PRO A 114 4.58 5.56 -5.89
C PRO A 114 4.12 6.89 -6.51
N ILE A 115 5.05 7.84 -6.69
CA ILE A 115 4.82 9.12 -7.36
C ILE A 115 5.48 9.08 -8.74
N ASN A 116 4.66 9.06 -9.79
CA ASN A 116 5.09 9.00 -11.19
C ASN A 116 5.98 7.79 -11.53
N MET A 117 5.73 6.66 -10.87
CA MET A 117 6.47 5.41 -11.09
C MET A 117 5.69 4.44 -11.98
N PRO A 118 6.38 3.55 -12.74
CA PRO A 118 5.75 2.44 -13.45
C PRO A 118 4.86 1.56 -12.57
N LYS A 119 3.79 1.00 -13.15
CA LYS A 119 2.83 0.15 -12.41
C LYS A 119 3.47 -1.12 -11.85
N ASP A 120 4.49 -1.64 -12.53
CA ASP A 120 5.13 -2.92 -12.22
C ASP A 120 5.79 -2.96 -10.83
N ILE A 121 6.14 -1.78 -10.29
CA ILE A 121 6.71 -1.64 -8.94
C ILE A 121 5.75 -2.10 -7.84
N ARG A 122 4.43 -1.99 -8.07
CA ARG A 122 3.41 -2.39 -7.08
C ARG A 122 3.42 -3.89 -6.79
N HIS A 123 4.01 -4.69 -7.67
CA HIS A 123 4.07 -6.14 -7.55
C HIS A 123 5.50 -6.66 -7.45
N ALA A 124 6.49 -5.77 -7.31
CA ALA A 124 7.88 -6.18 -7.17
C ALA A 124 8.11 -6.97 -5.87
N SER A 125 8.94 -8.02 -5.95
CA SER A 125 9.21 -8.93 -4.84
C SER A 125 10.69 -9.24 -4.74
N LEU A 126 11.25 -9.24 -3.52
CA LEU A 126 12.64 -9.65 -3.29
C LEU A 126 12.83 -11.14 -3.58
N GLN A 127 11.78 -11.95 -3.42
CA GLN A 127 11.82 -13.40 -3.65
C GLN A 127 11.88 -13.75 -5.14
N GLU A 128 11.24 -12.94 -5.98
CA GLU A 128 11.19 -13.12 -7.44
C GLU A 128 12.34 -12.40 -8.16
N TYR A 129 13.24 -11.74 -7.41
CA TYR A 129 14.37 -11.04 -7.99
C TYR A 129 15.46 -12.03 -8.44
N ASP A 130 15.94 -11.85 -9.66
CA ASP A 130 16.94 -12.74 -10.28
C ASP A 130 18.21 -12.90 -9.44
N GLN A 131 18.57 -14.14 -9.16
CA GLN A 131 19.75 -14.51 -8.38
C GLN A 131 20.98 -14.80 -9.26
N THR A 132 21.29 -13.89 -10.19
CA THR A 132 22.54 -13.98 -10.96
C THR A 132 23.72 -13.45 -10.12
N PRO A 133 24.96 -13.92 -10.34
CA PRO A 133 26.13 -13.47 -9.59
C PRO A 133 26.29 -11.94 -9.51
N GLU A 134 25.92 -11.23 -10.58
CA GLU A 134 25.99 -9.78 -10.73
C GLU A 134 24.91 -9.03 -9.91
N ARG A 135 23.82 -9.72 -9.54
CA ARG A 135 22.68 -9.18 -8.81
C ARG A 135 22.63 -9.63 -7.35
N THR A 136 23.26 -10.75 -7.02
CA THR A 136 23.28 -11.32 -5.67
C THR A 136 23.74 -10.31 -4.61
N LYS A 137 24.77 -9.51 -4.89
CA LYS A 137 25.27 -8.49 -3.95
C LYS A 137 24.21 -7.45 -3.61
N ALA A 138 23.48 -6.98 -4.61
CA ALA A 138 22.40 -6.02 -4.44
C ALA A 138 21.20 -6.63 -3.70
N LEU A 139 20.85 -7.88 -4.04
CA LEU A 139 19.79 -8.61 -3.36
C LEU A 139 20.09 -8.86 -1.87
N ILE A 140 21.32 -9.24 -1.53
CA ILE A 140 21.75 -9.41 -0.13
C ILE A 140 21.66 -8.08 0.61
N ALA A 141 22.14 -6.99 0.01
CA ALA A 141 22.07 -5.66 0.61
C ALA A 141 20.61 -5.22 0.84
N ALA A 142 19.72 -5.49 -0.12
CA ALA A 142 18.29 -5.19 -0.03
C ALA A 142 17.62 -5.97 1.11
N ASN A 143 17.80 -7.30 1.16
CA ASN A 143 17.25 -8.14 2.24
C ASN A 143 17.78 -7.71 3.62
N ARG A 144 19.08 -7.42 3.70
CA ARG A 144 19.70 -6.95 4.94
C ARG A 144 19.08 -5.62 5.40
N PHE A 145 18.95 -4.66 4.49
CA PHE A 145 18.33 -3.38 4.80
C PHE A 145 16.88 -3.56 5.30
N SER A 146 16.06 -4.33 4.59
CA SER A 146 14.68 -4.62 5.03
C SER A 146 14.66 -5.24 6.42
N PHE A 147 15.48 -6.26 6.65
CA PHE A 147 15.55 -6.95 7.93
C PHE A 147 15.96 -6.03 9.09
N GLU A 148 17.01 -5.22 8.91
CA GLU A 148 17.52 -4.30 9.93
C GLU A 148 16.47 -3.23 10.28
N VAL A 149 15.80 -2.67 9.27
CA VAL A 149 14.73 -1.66 9.44
C VAL A 149 13.53 -2.25 10.17
N VAL A 150 13.09 -3.46 9.81
CA VAL A 150 11.96 -4.13 10.48
C VAL A 150 12.31 -4.50 11.92
N ALA A 151 13.53 -4.97 12.17
CA ALA A 151 13.94 -5.37 13.51
C ALA A 151 14.11 -4.16 14.46
N LYS A 152 14.55 -3.01 13.96
CA LYS A 152 14.79 -1.80 14.76
C LYS A 152 14.28 -0.53 14.07
N PRO A 153 12.96 -0.34 13.93
CA PRO A 153 12.39 0.72 13.09
C PRO A 153 12.65 2.15 13.60
N LYS A 154 13.13 2.32 14.84
CA LYS A 154 13.48 3.62 15.43
C LYS A 154 14.95 4.00 15.25
N ASP A 155 15.79 3.04 14.88
CA ASP A 155 17.21 3.28 14.67
C ASP A 155 17.43 3.90 13.29
N PHE A 156 18.54 4.61 13.13
CA PHE A 156 18.97 5.06 11.81
C PHE A 156 19.53 3.89 11.02
N HIS A 157 18.97 3.65 9.84
CA HIS A 157 19.46 2.67 8.88
C HIS A 157 19.95 3.39 7.63
N GLN A 158 21.24 3.19 7.32
CA GLN A 158 21.80 3.71 6.08
C GLN A 158 21.17 2.95 4.90
N GLY A 159 20.59 3.69 3.95
CA GLY A 159 19.94 3.12 2.78
C GLY A 159 20.95 2.66 1.72
N LEU A 160 20.43 2.41 0.52
CA LEU A 160 21.20 1.89 -0.60
C LEU A 160 21.20 2.89 -1.75
N TYR A 161 22.36 3.11 -2.35
CA TYR A 161 22.51 3.79 -3.64
C TYR A 161 22.81 2.72 -4.68
N LEU A 162 21.79 2.34 -5.42
CA LEU A 162 21.87 1.31 -6.46
C LEU A 162 22.41 1.94 -7.74
N SER A 163 23.65 1.63 -8.12
CA SER A 163 24.28 2.12 -9.35
C SER A 163 24.46 1.01 -10.38
N GLY A 164 24.34 1.33 -11.66
CA GLY A 164 24.59 0.35 -12.73
C GLY A 164 23.87 0.66 -14.04
N PRO A 165 24.05 -0.14 -15.10
CA PRO A 165 23.49 0.13 -16.42
C PRO A 165 21.95 0.16 -16.48
N PHE A 166 21.41 0.62 -17.60
CA PHE A 166 19.97 0.62 -17.85
C PHE A 166 19.40 -0.80 -17.85
N GLY A 167 18.20 -0.97 -17.26
CA GLY A 167 17.44 -2.23 -17.36
C GLY A 167 17.97 -3.41 -16.53
N VAL A 168 18.99 -3.21 -15.69
CA VAL A 168 19.53 -4.26 -14.80
C VAL A 168 18.66 -4.59 -13.57
N GLY A 169 17.59 -3.81 -13.35
CA GLY A 169 16.58 -4.09 -12.31
C GLY A 169 16.64 -3.21 -11.05
N LYS A 170 17.34 -2.07 -11.07
CA LYS A 170 17.47 -1.16 -9.91
C LYS A 170 16.12 -0.65 -9.39
N THR A 171 15.29 -0.12 -10.29
CA THR A 171 13.94 0.39 -9.96
C THR A 171 13.04 -0.70 -9.40
N TYR A 172 13.11 -1.91 -9.97
CA TYR A 172 12.37 -3.07 -9.45
C TYR A 172 12.83 -3.41 -8.03
N LEU A 173 14.14 -3.38 -7.77
CA LEU A 173 14.69 -3.66 -6.45
C LEU A 173 14.23 -2.64 -5.40
N LEU A 174 14.16 -1.34 -5.74
CA LEU A 174 13.54 -0.34 -4.85
C LEU A 174 12.08 -0.68 -4.52
N GLY A 175 11.30 -1.02 -5.55
CA GLY A 175 9.92 -1.46 -5.37
C GLY A 175 9.78 -2.70 -4.48
N ALA A 176 10.65 -3.69 -4.70
CA ALA A 176 10.70 -4.92 -3.94
C ALA A 176 11.01 -4.67 -2.46
N ILE A 177 11.98 -3.79 -2.16
CA ILE A 177 12.27 -3.35 -0.78
C ILE A 177 11.05 -2.68 -0.16
N ALA A 178 10.39 -1.77 -0.89
CA ALA A 178 9.22 -1.07 -0.37
C ALA A 178 8.07 -2.02 -0.01
N ASN A 179 7.79 -2.98 -0.89
CA ASN A 179 6.75 -4.00 -0.68
C ASN A 179 7.10 -4.93 0.48
N ASP A 180 8.38 -5.29 0.63
CA ASP A 180 8.86 -6.11 1.74
C ASP A 180 8.73 -5.39 3.09
N LEU A 181 9.15 -4.13 3.18
CA LEU A 181 8.99 -3.29 4.36
C LEU A 181 7.51 -3.09 4.76
N ALA A 182 6.62 -2.93 3.78
CA ALA A 182 5.19 -2.83 4.01
C ALA A 182 4.59 -4.16 4.50
N ARG A 183 5.05 -5.29 3.95
CA ARG A 183 4.57 -6.64 4.29
C ARG A 183 5.02 -7.08 5.67
N GLU A 184 6.32 -6.99 5.95
CA GLU A 184 6.95 -7.55 7.15
C GLU A 184 6.90 -6.56 8.32
N GLY A 185 7.10 -5.26 8.05
CA GLY A 185 7.18 -4.22 9.09
C GLY A 185 5.95 -3.33 9.21
N GLY A 186 5.03 -3.34 8.24
CA GLY A 186 3.98 -2.33 8.16
C GLY A 186 4.52 -0.90 7.98
N ILE A 187 5.72 -0.76 7.41
CA ILE A 187 6.46 0.50 7.30
C ILE A 187 6.12 1.17 5.97
N ALA A 188 5.81 2.47 6.03
CA ALA A 188 5.43 3.22 4.84
C ALA A 188 6.65 3.68 4.03
N SER A 189 6.57 3.55 2.71
CA SER A 189 7.61 3.97 1.77
C SER A 189 7.05 4.89 0.71
N THR A 190 7.77 5.95 0.37
CA THR A 190 7.47 6.83 -0.76
C THR A 190 8.54 6.67 -1.82
N LEU A 191 8.12 6.36 -3.04
CA LEU A 191 9.00 6.23 -4.20
C LEU A 191 8.72 7.37 -5.16
N ILE A 192 9.77 8.06 -5.60
CA ILE A 192 9.65 9.15 -6.57
C ILE A 192 10.54 8.87 -7.78
N HIS A 193 10.00 9.15 -8.97
CA HIS A 193 10.82 9.21 -10.18
C HIS A 193 11.45 10.61 -10.26
N VAL A 194 12.76 10.71 -10.02
CA VAL A 194 13.46 12.00 -9.87
C VAL A 194 13.28 12.91 -11.09
N PRO A 195 13.46 12.46 -12.35
CA PRO A 195 13.28 13.31 -13.52
C PRO A 195 11.88 13.96 -13.58
N THR A 196 10.82 13.17 -13.40
CA THR A 196 9.44 13.71 -13.41
C THR A 196 9.18 14.63 -12.23
N PHE A 197 9.70 14.28 -11.04
CA PHE A 197 9.59 15.13 -9.86
C PHE A 197 10.20 16.51 -10.10
N VAL A 198 11.38 16.58 -10.74
CA VAL A 198 12.03 17.84 -11.08
C VAL A 198 11.19 18.70 -12.02
N VAL A 199 10.58 18.10 -13.05
CA VAL A 199 9.67 18.80 -13.96
C VAL A 199 8.48 19.38 -13.20
N GLU A 200 7.87 18.60 -12.30
CA GLU A 200 6.77 19.09 -11.47
C GLU A 200 7.18 20.22 -10.53
N MET A 201 8.38 20.16 -9.97
CA MET A 201 8.92 21.19 -9.09
C MET A 201 9.09 22.51 -9.83
N LYS A 202 9.57 22.49 -11.08
CA LYS A 202 9.66 23.68 -11.93
C LYS A 202 8.28 24.28 -12.21
N SER A 203 7.29 23.45 -12.55
CA SER A 203 5.91 23.90 -12.77
C SER A 203 5.26 24.46 -11.50
N ALA A 204 5.63 23.95 -10.33
CA ALA A 204 5.10 24.39 -9.03
C ALA A 204 5.60 25.78 -8.59
N ILE A 205 6.66 26.32 -9.21
CA ILE A 205 7.21 27.66 -8.93
C ILE A 205 6.15 28.72 -9.18
N GLY A 206 5.49 28.68 -10.35
CA GLY A 206 4.46 29.66 -10.71
C GLY A 206 3.24 29.66 -9.79
N ASN A 207 2.99 28.54 -9.10
CA ASN A 207 1.84 28.35 -8.22
C ASN A 207 2.20 28.45 -6.72
N ASN A 208 3.43 28.87 -6.38
CA ASN A 208 3.94 28.97 -5.01
C ASN A 208 3.69 27.71 -4.15
N SER A 209 3.81 26.53 -4.75
CA SER A 209 3.49 25.23 -4.12
C SER A 209 4.69 24.30 -3.98
N VAL A 210 5.87 24.74 -4.43
CA VAL A 210 7.17 24.05 -4.34
C VAL A 210 7.41 23.50 -2.94
N LEU A 211 7.38 24.35 -1.91
CA LEU A 211 7.68 23.94 -0.53
C LEU A 211 6.72 22.88 0.00
N LYS A 212 5.43 22.96 -0.36
CA LYS A 212 4.43 21.96 0.05
C LYS A 212 4.76 20.58 -0.54
N LYS A 213 5.18 20.51 -1.80
CA LYS A 213 5.61 19.26 -2.45
C LYS A 213 6.91 18.72 -1.86
N ILE A 214 7.86 19.59 -1.54
CA ILE A 214 9.09 19.20 -0.84
C ILE A 214 8.76 18.63 0.54
N ASP A 215 7.85 19.27 1.28
CA ASP A 215 7.43 18.84 2.62
C ASP A 215 6.73 17.48 2.62
N SER A 216 5.91 17.17 1.60
CA SER A 216 5.24 15.88 1.51
C SER A 216 6.20 14.73 1.27
N VAL A 217 7.32 14.98 0.58
CA VAL A 217 8.32 13.95 0.24
C VAL A 217 9.39 13.82 1.34
N LYS A 218 9.91 14.94 1.87
CA LYS A 218 11.04 14.91 2.82
C LYS A 218 10.71 14.21 4.14
N ARG A 219 9.43 14.20 4.54
CA ARG A 219 8.91 13.61 5.79
C ARG A 219 8.52 12.14 5.67
N ALA A 220 8.63 11.53 4.50
CA ALA A 220 8.35 10.11 4.32
C ALA A 220 9.19 9.25 5.27
N GLN A 221 8.62 8.20 5.86
CA GLN A 221 9.34 7.29 6.77
C GLN A 221 10.56 6.71 6.04
N ILE A 222 10.33 6.10 4.87
CA ILE A 222 11.36 5.69 3.93
C ILE A 222 11.14 6.42 2.61
N LEU A 223 12.18 7.05 2.06
CA LEU A 223 12.15 7.72 0.78
C LEU A 223 13.05 7.00 -0.20
N MET A 224 12.54 6.72 -1.40
CA MET A 224 13.29 6.11 -2.49
C MET A 224 13.26 7.04 -3.70
N MET A 225 14.45 7.49 -4.12
CA MET A 225 14.64 8.39 -5.25
C MET A 225 15.15 7.60 -6.45
N ASP A 226 14.28 7.33 -7.41
CA ASP A 226 14.59 6.54 -8.59
C ASP A 226 15.17 7.41 -9.73
N ASP A 227 16.18 6.87 -10.41
CA ASP A 227 16.86 7.45 -11.57
C ASP A 227 17.44 8.87 -11.32
N ILE A 228 18.10 9.05 -10.16
CA ILE A 228 18.82 10.31 -9.88
C ILE A 228 19.99 10.50 -10.86
N GLY A 229 20.09 11.68 -11.46
CA GLY A 229 21.14 12.03 -12.42
C GLY A 229 20.95 11.47 -13.83
N ALA A 230 19.76 10.97 -14.17
CA ALA A 230 19.41 10.60 -15.54
C ALA A 230 19.34 11.82 -16.49
N GLU A 231 19.04 13.00 -15.95
CA GLU A 231 19.03 14.28 -16.67
C GLU A 231 20.03 15.26 -16.06
N SER A 232 20.37 16.32 -16.80
CA SER A 232 21.16 17.42 -16.26
C SER A 232 20.37 18.15 -15.18
N ILE A 233 20.86 18.10 -13.94
CA ILE A 233 20.23 18.72 -12.78
C ILE A 233 20.67 20.18 -12.74
N SER A 234 19.71 21.12 -12.79
CA SER A 234 20.04 22.53 -12.69
C SER A 234 20.50 22.91 -11.27
N PRO A 235 21.31 23.97 -11.10
CA PRO A 235 21.76 24.42 -9.78
C PRO A 235 20.61 24.64 -8.79
N TRP A 236 19.49 25.21 -9.24
CA TRP A 236 18.28 25.37 -8.43
C TRP A 236 17.71 24.04 -7.93
N VAL A 237 17.62 23.01 -8.78
CA VAL A 237 17.13 21.69 -8.36
C VAL A 237 18.11 21.05 -7.37
N ARG A 238 19.41 21.15 -7.64
CA ARG A 238 20.46 20.62 -6.79
C ARG A 238 20.40 21.25 -5.39
N ASP A 239 20.37 22.57 -5.31
CA ASP A 239 20.55 23.31 -4.07
C ASP A 239 19.22 23.48 -3.30
N ASP A 240 18.16 23.90 -3.99
CA ASP A 240 16.88 24.30 -3.38
C ASP A 240 15.83 23.20 -3.34
N VAL A 241 16.03 22.09 -4.06
CA VAL A 241 15.12 20.93 -3.99
C VAL A 241 15.81 19.75 -3.31
N LEU A 242 16.82 19.17 -3.95
CA LEU A 242 17.55 18.02 -3.41
C LEU A 242 18.27 18.41 -2.12
N GLY A 243 18.92 19.57 -2.08
CA GLY A 243 19.61 20.06 -0.90
C GLY A 243 18.72 20.13 0.34
N ILE A 244 17.50 20.67 0.20
CA ILE A 244 16.53 20.78 1.31
C ILE A 244 16.05 19.39 1.76
N ILE A 245 15.69 18.51 0.83
CA ILE A 245 15.20 17.16 1.15
C ILE A 245 16.30 16.37 1.88
N LEU A 246 17.50 16.31 1.30
CA LEU A 246 18.61 15.52 1.85
C LEU A 246 19.10 16.06 3.20
N GLN A 247 19.15 17.38 3.36
CA GLN A 247 19.53 18.00 4.64
C GLN A 247 18.56 17.60 5.76
N TYR A 248 17.25 17.72 5.50
CA TYR A 248 16.23 17.35 6.48
C TYR A 248 16.35 15.88 6.88
N ARG A 249 16.46 14.99 5.89
CA ARG A 249 16.53 13.54 6.13
C ARG A 249 17.80 13.11 6.86
N MET A 250 18.92 13.79 6.64
CA MET A 250 20.15 13.58 7.39
C MET A 250 20.00 13.99 8.86
N GLN A 251 19.39 15.15 9.12
CA GLN A 251 19.17 15.66 10.48
C GLN A 251 18.21 14.78 11.27
N GLU A 252 17.09 14.39 10.63
CA GLU A 252 16.08 13.52 11.22
C GLU A 252 16.44 12.03 11.15
N LYS A 253 17.60 11.69 10.55
CA LYS A 253 18.07 10.32 10.36
C LYS A 253 17.01 9.40 9.74
N LEU A 254 16.40 9.86 8.65
CA LEU A 254 15.39 9.10 7.91
C LEU A 254 16.04 8.29 6.76
N PRO A 255 15.86 6.96 6.70
CA PRO A 255 16.48 6.12 5.68
C PRO A 255 16.10 6.55 4.27
N THR A 256 17.09 6.66 3.39
CA THR A 256 16.87 7.12 2.01
C THR A 256 17.59 6.21 1.03
N LEU A 257 16.88 5.71 0.03
CA LEU A 257 17.44 4.88 -1.02
C LEU A 257 17.44 5.64 -2.34
N PHE A 258 18.36 5.28 -3.22
CA PHE A 258 18.55 5.89 -4.52
C PHE A 258 18.76 4.81 -5.57
N SER A 259 18.35 5.08 -6.80
CA SER A 259 18.86 4.37 -7.97
C SER A 259 19.44 5.36 -8.98
N SER A 260 20.50 4.97 -9.68
CA SER A 260 21.13 5.79 -10.72
C SER A 260 21.80 4.93 -11.79
N ASN A 261 21.90 5.47 -12.99
CA ASN A 261 22.77 4.92 -14.04
C ASN A 261 24.23 5.39 -13.90
N LYS A 262 24.51 6.26 -12.92
CA LYS A 262 25.82 6.82 -12.62
C LYS A 262 26.33 6.25 -11.29
N SER A 263 27.64 6.11 -11.15
CA SER A 263 28.23 5.90 -9.82
C SER A 263 28.10 7.18 -8.97
N MET A 264 28.34 7.10 -7.67
CA MET A 264 28.39 8.33 -6.85
C MET A 264 29.47 9.31 -7.36
N ALA A 265 30.58 8.81 -7.88
CA ALA A 265 31.64 9.65 -8.46
C ALA A 265 31.13 10.39 -9.71
N ASP A 266 30.57 9.65 -10.67
CA ASP A 266 30.05 10.23 -11.93
C ASP A 266 28.87 11.18 -11.68
N LEU A 267 28.04 10.89 -10.66
CA LEU A 267 26.96 11.78 -10.24
C LEU A 267 27.52 13.09 -9.67
N THR A 268 28.62 13.04 -8.91
CA THR A 268 29.28 14.24 -8.36
C THR A 268 29.69 15.19 -9.49
N GLU A 269 30.37 14.66 -10.51
CA GLU A 269 30.79 15.43 -11.68
C GLU A 269 29.57 15.98 -12.45
N SER A 270 28.54 15.17 -12.62
CA SER A 270 27.30 15.57 -13.29
C SER A 270 26.55 16.69 -12.56
N LEU A 271 26.64 16.75 -11.23
CA LEU A 271 25.99 17.79 -10.41
C LEU A 271 26.78 19.10 -10.38
N ALA A 272 28.10 19.04 -10.62
CA ALA A 272 28.92 20.24 -10.80
C ALA A 272 28.63 20.91 -12.16
N GLY A 273 28.29 20.11 -13.17
CA GLY A 273 27.97 20.59 -14.51
C GLY A 273 29.21 20.99 -15.32
N THR A 274 29.02 21.80 -16.36
CA THR A 274 30.10 22.26 -17.26
C THR A 274 30.85 23.48 -16.71
N ASP A 275 30.26 24.20 -15.75
CA ASP A 275 30.84 25.38 -15.16
C ASP A 275 31.81 24.98 -14.03
N ARG A 276 33.07 24.72 -14.41
CA ARG A 276 34.13 24.22 -13.52
C ARG A 276 34.74 25.31 -12.63
N GLY A 277 33.96 26.31 -12.22
CA GLY A 277 34.36 27.18 -11.13
C GLY A 277 34.47 26.37 -9.84
N ASN A 278 35.49 26.63 -9.00
CA ASN A 278 35.68 25.94 -7.71
C ASN A 278 34.40 25.92 -6.84
N SER A 279 33.52 26.92 -6.98
CA SER A 279 32.27 27.01 -6.21
C SER A 279 31.24 25.93 -6.55
N GLU A 280 31.04 25.57 -7.82
CA GLU A 280 29.97 24.63 -8.21
C GLU A 280 30.34 23.19 -7.88
N MET A 281 31.61 22.83 -8.01
CA MET A 281 32.13 21.54 -7.54
C MET A 281 31.93 21.38 -6.03
N LEU A 282 32.28 22.39 -5.23
CA LEU A 282 32.09 22.36 -3.77
C LEU A 282 30.61 22.19 -3.37
N LYS A 283 29.68 22.80 -4.12
CA LYS A 283 28.24 22.61 -3.87
C LYS A 283 27.78 21.19 -4.24
N ALA A 284 28.25 20.66 -5.37
CA ALA A 284 27.99 19.28 -5.76
C ALA A 284 28.51 18.28 -4.72
N GLU A 285 29.73 18.47 -4.24
CA GLU A 285 30.33 17.66 -3.17
C GLU A 285 29.48 17.68 -1.90
N ARG A 286 28.97 18.86 -1.48
CA ARG A 286 28.07 18.95 -0.30
C ARG A 286 26.81 18.10 -0.45
N ILE A 287 26.21 18.08 -1.64
CA ILE A 287 25.04 17.22 -1.90
C ILE A 287 25.45 15.75 -1.82
N MET A 288 26.59 15.40 -2.41
CA MET A 288 27.07 14.03 -2.44
C MET A 288 27.49 13.52 -1.05
N GLU A 289 28.04 14.36 -0.18
CA GLU A 289 28.29 14.03 1.22
C GLU A 289 27.01 13.66 1.96
N ARG A 290 25.90 14.36 1.69
CA ARG A 290 24.59 13.99 2.26
C ARG A 290 24.10 12.64 1.72
N ILE A 291 24.29 12.38 0.43
CA ILE A 291 23.94 11.09 -0.18
C ILE A 291 24.79 9.97 0.44
N ARG A 292 26.10 10.16 0.61
CA ARG A 292 27.01 9.19 1.24
C ARG A 292 26.67 8.92 2.71
N PHE A 293 26.22 9.93 3.45
CA PHE A 293 25.71 9.73 4.79
C PHE A 293 24.43 8.86 4.77
N LEU A 294 23.49 9.19 3.90
CA LEU A 294 22.17 8.55 3.84
C LEU A 294 22.19 7.14 3.23
N ALA A 295 23.12 6.86 2.33
CA ALA A 295 23.12 5.63 1.56
C ALA A 295 24.53 5.10 1.24
N LYS A 296 24.64 3.77 1.20
CA LYS A 296 25.84 3.06 0.75
C LYS A 296 25.70 2.66 -0.72
N GLU A 297 26.73 2.92 -1.51
CA GLU A 297 26.76 2.51 -2.93
C GLU A 297 26.85 0.98 -3.08
N VAL A 298 25.97 0.44 -3.92
CA VAL A 298 25.92 -0.97 -4.31
C VAL A 298 25.70 -1.04 -5.81
N GLN A 299 26.67 -1.63 -6.52
CA GLN A 299 26.56 -1.85 -7.95
C GLN A 299 25.58 -2.99 -8.26
N VAL A 300 24.78 -2.81 -9.30
CA VAL A 300 23.80 -3.76 -9.82
C VAL A 300 24.15 -4.04 -11.28
N GLY A 301 24.52 -5.29 -11.59
CA GLY A 301 24.84 -5.72 -12.95
C GLY A 301 23.82 -6.70 -13.53
N GLY A 302 24.23 -7.40 -14.58
CA GLY A 302 23.44 -8.40 -15.29
C GLY A 302 22.78 -7.87 -16.56
N GLU A 303 22.11 -8.76 -17.28
CA GLU A 303 21.50 -8.48 -18.59
C GLU A 303 20.38 -7.44 -18.51
N ASN A 304 20.18 -6.69 -19.60
CA ASN A 304 19.12 -5.71 -19.70
C ASN A 304 17.75 -6.39 -19.88
N ARG A 305 16.92 -6.37 -18.83
CA ARG A 305 15.58 -6.97 -18.84
C ARG A 305 14.53 -6.15 -19.59
N ARG A 306 14.82 -4.90 -19.97
CA ARG A 306 13.91 -4.05 -20.75
C ARG A 306 13.98 -4.34 -22.25
N ASN A 307 15.08 -4.91 -22.73
CA ASN A 307 15.22 -5.30 -24.14
C ASN A 307 16.05 -6.61 -24.26
N PRO A 308 15.42 -7.78 -24.05
CA PRO A 308 16.12 -9.07 -23.96
C PRO A 308 16.67 -9.61 -25.30
N LEU A 309 16.62 -8.83 -26.38
CA LEU A 309 17.05 -9.24 -27.75
C LEU A 309 18.20 -8.39 -28.30
N ALA A 310 18.91 -7.65 -27.45
CA ALA A 310 20.05 -6.82 -27.86
C ALA A 310 21.34 -7.30 -27.18
N ASP A 311 21.69 -8.56 -27.39
CA ASP A 311 23.04 -9.12 -27.22
C ASP A 311 23.35 -9.98 -28.45
#